data_AF-A0A843HJ72-F1
#
_entry.id   AF-A0A843HJ72-F1
#
_cell.length_a   1.000
_cell.length_b   1.000
_cell.length_c   1.000
_cell.angle_alpha   90.00
_cell.angle_beta   90.00
_cell.angle_gamma   90.00
#
_symmetry.space_group_name_H-M   'P 1'
#
loop_
_entity.id
_entity.type
_entity.pdbx_description
1 polymer ?
#
loop_
_entity_poly.entity_id
_entity_poly.type
_entity_poly.pdbx_seq_one_letter_code
_entity_poly.pdbx_strand_id
1 'polypeptide(L)'
;MARKLSNIRRLTQKADKLWSQCVRQRDGECVLCHNKNSLQAHHWILTRNQSSKYRFDLRNGVTLCYGCHIHGVHSNPSVYLLDRLKTICIARKIASQEDINDIIAKKNELCKRGVGEMENIVTDLSAYLEQGENNTYGVGFSSPVLTDPTNTGGEK
;
A
#
# COMPACT_ATOMS: atom_id res chain seq x y z
N MET A 1 25.71 -22.46 -11.53
CA MET A 1 25.09 -23.06 -10.32
C MET A 1 24.27 -21.99 -9.59
N ALA A 2 23.00 -22.24 -9.29
CA ALA A 2 22.17 -21.30 -8.56
C ALA A 2 22.57 -21.27 -7.07
N ARG A 3 22.91 -20.08 -6.55
CA ARG A 3 23.31 -19.91 -5.14
C ARG A 3 22.08 -20.07 -4.24
N LYS A 4 22.11 -21.02 -3.31
CA LYS A 4 21.04 -21.26 -2.33
C LYS A 4 20.89 -20.02 -1.43
N LEU A 5 19.68 -19.46 -1.37
CA LEU A 5 19.38 -18.31 -0.51
C LEU A 5 19.42 -18.74 0.97
N SER A 6 19.87 -17.84 1.85
CA SER A 6 19.71 -18.06 3.29
C SER A 6 18.22 -18.06 3.66
N ASN A 7 17.86 -18.81 4.72
CA ASN A 7 16.47 -18.93 5.16
C ASN A 7 15.80 -17.56 5.36
N ILE A 8 16.52 -16.60 5.96
CA ILE A 8 16.00 -15.25 6.17
C ILE A 8 15.69 -14.52 4.86
N ARG A 9 16.53 -14.66 3.82
CA ARG A 9 16.28 -14.05 2.50
C ARG A 9 15.02 -14.62 1.85
N ARG A 10 14.81 -15.95 1.97
CA ARG A 10 13.60 -16.61 1.46
C ARG A 10 12.36 -16.10 2.18
N LEU A 11 12.43 -15.95 3.50
CA LEU A 11 11.34 -15.38 4.30
C LEU A 11 11.07 -13.92 3.94
N THR A 12 12.10 -13.09 3.76
CA THR A 12 11.95 -11.70 3.29
C THR A 12 11.24 -11.63 1.94
N GLN A 13 11.63 -12.47 0.97
CA GLN A 13 10.97 -12.50 -0.35
C GLN A 13 9.50 -12.95 -0.24
N LYS A 14 9.22 -13.94 0.61
CA LYS A 14 7.85 -14.38 0.87
C LYS A 14 7.02 -13.26 1.50
N ALA A 15 7.56 -12.58 2.51
CA ALA A 15 6.92 -11.44 3.17
C ALA A 15 6.67 -10.27 2.20
N ASP A 16 7.63 -9.93 1.34
CA ASP A 16 7.44 -8.90 0.30
C ASP A 16 6.27 -9.24 -0.63
N LYS A 17 6.18 -10.50 -1.08
CA LYS A 17 5.11 -10.96 -1.95
C LYS A 17 3.75 -10.86 -1.26
N LEU A 18 3.65 -11.39 -0.03
CA LEU A 18 2.41 -11.38 0.76
C LEU A 18 1.98 -9.95 1.09
N TRP A 19 2.89 -9.10 1.58
CA TRP A 19 2.62 -7.69 1.86
C TRP A 19 2.07 -6.97 0.62
N SER A 20 2.69 -7.21 -0.52
CA SER A 20 2.25 -6.63 -1.79
C SER A 20 0.84 -7.10 -2.19
N GLN A 21 0.48 -8.36 -1.90
CA GLN A 21 -0.88 -8.88 -2.10
C GLN A 21 -1.87 -8.23 -1.12
N CYS A 22 -1.54 -8.13 0.17
CA CYS A 22 -2.40 -7.53 1.19
C CYS A 22 -2.75 -6.08 0.83
N VAL A 23 -1.76 -5.29 0.43
CA VAL A 23 -1.95 -3.89 -0.01
C VAL A 23 -2.90 -3.80 -1.20
N ARG A 24 -2.71 -4.65 -2.22
CA ARG A 24 -3.59 -4.68 -3.41
C ARG A 24 -5.00 -5.17 -3.11
N GLN A 25 -5.14 -6.16 -2.24
CA GLN A 25 -6.44 -6.68 -1.82
C GLN A 25 -7.23 -5.64 -1.03
N ARG A 26 -6.55 -4.91 -0.13
CA ARG A 26 -7.17 -3.83 0.66
C ARG A 26 -7.67 -2.70 -0.23
N ASP A 27 -6.84 -2.24 -1.17
CA ASP A 27 -7.15 -1.03 -1.94
C ASP A 27 -8.00 -1.29 -3.18
N GLY A 28 -7.86 -2.47 -3.83
CA GLY A 28 -8.64 -2.91 -5.00
C GLY A 28 -8.40 -2.15 -6.31
N GLU A 29 -7.82 -0.96 -6.25
CA GLU A 29 -7.58 -0.06 -7.37
C GLU A 29 -6.41 0.89 -7.07
N CYS A 30 -5.96 1.62 -8.09
CA CYS A 30 -5.02 2.71 -7.89
C CYS A 30 -5.61 3.79 -6.98
N VAL A 31 -4.97 4.09 -5.86
CA VAL A 31 -5.48 5.11 -4.91
C VAL A 31 -5.47 6.52 -5.51
N LEU A 32 -4.64 6.80 -6.53
CA LEU A 32 -4.51 8.12 -7.14
C LEU A 32 -5.47 8.38 -8.30
N CYS A 33 -5.79 7.36 -9.09
CA CYS A 33 -6.56 7.50 -10.33
C CYS A 33 -7.65 6.46 -10.53
N HIS A 34 -7.86 5.56 -9.56
CA HIS A 34 -8.92 4.53 -9.58
C HIS A 34 -8.82 3.48 -10.69
N ASN A 35 -7.76 3.50 -11.50
CA ASN A 35 -7.51 2.45 -12.49
C ASN A 35 -7.30 1.10 -11.80
N LYS A 36 -7.96 0.05 -12.30
CA LYS A 36 -7.91 -1.33 -11.77
C LYS A 36 -6.94 -2.25 -12.52
N ASN A 37 -6.30 -1.74 -13.57
CA ASN A 37 -5.38 -2.50 -14.40
C ASN A 37 -3.92 -2.34 -13.93
N SER A 38 -3.14 -3.41 -14.06
CA SER A 38 -1.69 -3.41 -13.79
C SER A 38 -1.32 -2.83 -12.42
N LEU A 39 -2.01 -3.30 -11.38
CA LEU A 39 -1.87 -2.82 -10.00
C LEU A 39 -0.56 -3.31 -9.37
N GLN A 40 0.12 -2.41 -8.67
CA GLN A 40 1.37 -2.63 -7.96
C GLN A 40 1.31 -1.98 -6.57
N ALA A 41 1.96 -2.61 -5.60
CA ALA A 41 2.09 -2.01 -4.26
C ALA A 41 3.30 -1.09 -4.23
N HIS A 42 3.17 0.05 -3.55
CA HIS A 42 4.19 1.08 -3.43
C HIS A 42 4.38 1.48 -1.96
N HIS A 43 5.64 1.66 -1.55
CA HIS A 43 6.00 2.18 -0.23
C HIS A 43 6.01 3.71 -0.24
N TRP A 44 5.08 4.35 0.48
CA TRP A 44 4.83 5.79 0.31
C TRP A 44 5.29 6.70 1.47
N ILE A 45 5.35 6.19 2.71
CA ILE A 45 5.82 7.00 3.87
C ILE A 45 7.34 6.90 3.97
N LEU A 46 7.86 5.67 4.00
CA LEU A 46 9.28 5.37 3.98
C LEU A 46 9.57 4.32 2.92
N THR A 47 10.54 4.62 2.06
CA THR A 47 10.99 3.67 1.05
C THR A 47 11.58 2.42 1.71
N ARG A 48 11.59 1.31 0.96
CA ARG A 48 12.22 0.04 1.34
C ARG A 48 13.65 0.20 1.90
N ASN A 49 14.42 1.17 1.41
CA ASN A 49 15.81 1.37 1.79
C ASN A 49 15.98 2.29 3.01
N GLN A 50 14.96 3.08 3.33
CA GLN A 50 15.00 4.02 4.46
C GLN A 50 14.66 3.35 5.79
N SER A 51 13.81 2.32 5.81
CA SER A 51 13.48 1.62 7.05
C SER A 51 13.17 0.14 6.82
N SER A 52 13.95 -0.73 7.48
CA SER A 52 13.61 -2.15 7.58
C SER A 52 12.37 -2.36 8.46
N LYS A 53 12.23 -1.57 9.53
CA LYS A 53 11.17 -1.67 10.54
C LYS A 53 9.77 -1.54 9.93
N TYR A 54 9.53 -0.52 9.11
CA TYR A 54 8.21 -0.24 8.54
C TYR A 54 7.99 -0.82 7.13
N ARG A 55 8.92 -1.64 6.65
CA ARG A 55 8.86 -2.25 5.30
C ARG A 55 7.61 -3.09 5.05
N PHE A 56 7.19 -3.86 6.05
CA PHE A 56 6.04 -4.78 5.94
C PHE A 56 4.78 -4.22 6.60
N ASP A 57 4.82 -2.96 7.03
CA ASP A 57 3.66 -2.28 7.60
C ASP A 57 2.67 -1.96 6.46
N LEU A 58 1.41 -2.38 6.59
CA LEU A 58 0.39 -2.12 5.58
C LEU A 58 0.06 -0.62 5.48
N ARG A 59 0.23 0.16 6.55
CA ARG A 59 0.02 1.62 6.55
C ARG A 59 1.05 2.32 5.65
N ASN A 60 2.25 1.75 5.55
CA ASN A 60 3.31 2.21 4.65
C ASN A 60 3.18 1.63 3.23
N GLY A 61 2.02 1.06 2.87
CA GLY A 61 1.76 0.51 1.54
C GLY A 61 0.51 1.11 0.91
N VAL A 62 0.57 1.38 -0.38
CA VAL A 62 -0.60 1.78 -1.20
C VAL A 62 -0.56 1.09 -2.56
N THR A 63 -1.73 0.91 -3.17
CA THR A 63 -1.87 0.34 -4.50
C THR A 63 -1.89 1.44 -5.55
N LEU A 64 -1.05 1.30 -6.56
CA LEU A 64 -0.95 2.19 -7.70
C LEU A 64 -1.02 1.39 -9.01
N CYS A 65 -1.62 1.95 -10.06
CA CYS A 65 -1.47 1.39 -11.40
C CYS A 65 -0.04 1.67 -11.91
N TYR A 66 0.42 0.88 -12.88
CA TYR A 66 1.74 1.04 -13.48
C TYR A 66 2.09 2.49 -13.85
N GLY A 67 1.17 3.22 -14.49
CA GLY A 67 1.40 4.61 -14.90
C GLY A 67 1.66 5.56 -13.72
N CYS A 68 0.81 5.51 -12.68
CA CYS A 68 1.01 6.30 -11.48
C CYS A 68 2.24 5.84 -10.67
N HIS A 69 2.51 4.54 -10.66
CA HIS A 69 3.63 3.96 -9.93
C HIS A 69 4.98 4.40 -10.52
N ILE A 70 5.17 4.21 -11.83
CA ILE A 70 6.45 4.51 -12.48
C ILE A 70 6.58 6.00 -12.76
N HIS A 71 5.63 6.60 -13.49
CA HIS A 71 5.77 7.98 -13.95
C HIS A 71 5.42 9.02 -12.89
N GLY A 72 4.53 8.68 -11.96
CA GLY A 72 4.15 9.58 -10.86
C GLY A 72 5.16 9.53 -9.72
N VAL A 73 5.20 8.42 -8.99
CA VAL A 73 5.90 8.37 -7.70
C VAL A 73 7.37 7.94 -7.78
N HIS A 74 7.79 7.20 -8.81
CA HIS A 74 9.19 6.79 -8.98
C HIS A 74 10.03 7.78 -9.78
N SER A 75 9.55 8.20 -10.96
CA SER A 75 10.35 9.01 -11.88
C SER A 75 10.28 10.52 -11.60
N ASN A 76 9.14 11.02 -11.12
CA ASN A 76 8.96 12.46 -10.91
C ASN A 76 8.04 12.78 -9.70
N PRO A 77 8.43 12.38 -8.47
CA PRO A 77 7.61 12.64 -7.28
C PRO A 77 7.60 14.13 -6.95
N SER A 78 6.55 14.83 -7.37
CA SER A 78 6.34 16.21 -6.96
C SER A 78 5.81 16.27 -5.52
N VAL A 79 6.12 17.35 -4.79
CA VAL A 79 5.60 17.58 -3.43
C VAL A 79 4.07 17.51 -3.42
N TYR A 80 3.43 18.13 -4.42
CA TYR A 80 1.98 18.08 -4.60
C TYR A 80 1.44 16.65 -4.73
N LEU A 81 2.13 15.77 -5.48
CA LEU A 81 1.70 14.39 -5.65
C LEU A 81 1.79 13.59 -4.34
N LEU A 82 2.88 13.80 -3.59
CA LEU A 82 3.09 13.16 -2.29
C LEU A 82 2.06 13.64 -1.26
N ASP A 83 1.77 14.95 -1.22
CA ASP A 83 0.74 15.52 -0.36
C ASP A 83 -0.65 15.00 -0.74
N ARG A 84 -0.95 14.92 -2.05
CA ARG A 84 -2.20 14.33 -2.52
C ARG A 84 -2.34 12.87 -2.08
N LEU A 85 -1.27 12.09 -2.21
CA LEU A 85 -1.26 10.70 -1.75
C LEU A 85 -1.50 10.60 -0.25
N LYS A 86 -0.86 11.47 0.54
CA LYS A 86 -1.07 11.57 1.99
C LYS A 86 -2.52 11.88 2.34
N THR A 87 -3.13 12.89 1.72
CA THR A 87 -4.53 13.25 1.93
C THR A 87 -5.46 12.09 1.61
N ILE A 88 -5.22 11.38 0.50
CA ILE A 88 -6.03 10.20 0.12
C ILE A 88 -5.89 9.09 1.16
N CYS A 89 -4.68 8.81 1.65
CA CYS A 89 -4.45 7.76 2.65
C CYS A 89 -5.18 8.06 3.96
N ILE A 90 -5.17 9.31 4.41
CA ILE A 90 -5.91 9.76 5.60
C ILE A 90 -7.42 9.62 5.37
N ALA A 91 -7.93 10.11 4.23
CA ALA A 91 -9.35 10.05 3.91
C ALA A 91 -9.87 8.60 3.79
N ARG A 92 -9.06 7.70 3.23
CA ARG A 92 -9.36 6.26 3.13
C ARG A 92 -9.10 5.48 4.43
N LYS A 93 -8.65 6.15 5.50
CA LYS A 93 -8.28 5.54 6.79
C LYS A 93 -7.22 4.43 6.65
N ILE A 94 -6.32 4.57 5.67
CA ILE A 94 -5.17 3.69 5.48
C ILE A 94 -4.10 3.98 6.55
N ALA A 95 -3.90 5.26 6.86
CA ALA A 95 -3.02 5.73 7.92
C ALA A 95 -3.57 7.05 8.48
N SER A 96 -3.45 7.24 9.79
CA SER A 96 -3.73 8.52 10.45
C SER A 96 -2.55 9.49 10.33
N GLN A 97 -2.76 10.76 10.68
CA GLN A 97 -1.68 11.74 10.72
C GLN A 97 -0.64 11.38 11.79
N GLU A 98 -1.09 10.79 12.90
CA GLU A 98 -0.28 10.29 13.99
C GLU A 98 0.58 9.10 13.54
N ASP A 99 0.02 8.15 12.78
CA ASP A 99 0.77 7.02 12.21
C ASP A 99 1.92 7.51 11.32
N ILE A 100 1.62 8.48 10.45
CA ILE A 100 2.61 9.05 9.52
C ILE A 100 3.74 9.71 10.32
N ASN A 101 3.39 10.50 11.34
CA ASN A 101 4.37 11.18 12.19
C ASN A 101 5.23 10.17 12.97
N ASP A 102 4.64 9.11 13.52
CA ASP A 102 5.37 8.05 14.23
C ASP A 102 6.40 7.37 13.33
N ILE A 103 5.96 6.97 12.13
CA ILE A 103 6.81 6.29 11.16
C ILE A 103 8.00 7.19 10.76
N ILE A 104 7.74 8.47 10.47
CA ILE A 104 8.78 9.43 10.10
C ILE A 104 9.75 9.66 11.27
N ALA A 105 9.25 9.84 12.49
CA ALA A 105 10.07 10.07 13.68
C ALA A 105 11.03 8.90 13.95
N LYS A 106 10.57 7.67 13.70
CA LYS A 106 11.32 6.43 13.96
C LYS A 106 12.07 5.90 12.74
N LYS A 107 12.21 6.69 11.68
CA LYS A 107 12.81 6.25 10.39
C LYS A 107 14.24 5.69 10.54
N ASN A 108 15.02 6.22 11.47
CA ASN A 108 16.43 5.85 11.67
C ASN A 108 16.63 4.70 12.66
N GLU A 109 15.56 4.14 13.24
CA GLU A 109 15.68 3.02 14.16
C GLU A 109 16.14 1.76 13.44
N LEU A 110 17.26 1.19 13.90
CA LEU A 110 17.80 -0.05 13.34
C LEU A 110 16.95 -1.25 13.79
N CYS A 111 16.25 -1.88 12.85
CA CYS A 111 15.56 -3.14 13.10
C CYS A 111 16.34 -4.28 12.43
N LYS A 112 17.07 -5.05 13.26
CA LYS A 112 17.63 -6.36 12.86
C LYS A 112 16.57 -7.41 13.10
N ARG A 113 16.04 -8.00 12.02
CA ARG A 113 15.04 -9.05 12.15
C ARG A 113 15.67 -10.43 12.30
N GLY A 114 15.21 -11.17 13.30
CA GLY A 114 15.52 -12.59 13.45
C GLY A 114 14.72 -13.47 12.49
N VAL A 115 15.03 -14.77 12.46
CA VAL A 115 14.24 -15.75 11.68
C VAL A 115 12.82 -15.85 12.21
N GLY A 116 12.64 -15.99 13.54
CA GLY A 116 11.31 -16.11 14.15
C GLY A 116 10.42 -14.88 13.93
N GLU A 117 10.97 -13.68 14.01
CA GLU A 117 10.22 -12.46 13.69
C GLU A 117 9.77 -12.42 12.22
N MET A 118 10.62 -12.89 11.31
CA MET A 118 10.25 -12.98 9.89
C MET A 118 9.18 -14.04 9.63
N GLU A 119 9.18 -15.14 10.38
CA GLU A 119 8.12 -16.16 10.32
C GLU A 119 6.80 -15.60 10.82
N ASN A 120 6.80 -14.87 11.93
CA ASN A 120 5.60 -14.20 12.45
C ASN A 120 5.01 -13.23 11.42
N ILE A 121 5.83 -12.39 10.80
CA ILE A 121 5.38 -11.46 9.75
C ILE A 121 4.73 -12.21 8.58
N VAL A 122 5.33 -13.33 8.15
CA VAL A 122 4.76 -14.15 7.07
C VAL A 122 3.41 -14.75 7.49
N THR A 123 3.30 -15.23 8.72
CA THR A 123 2.06 -15.78 9.28
C THR A 123 0.97 -14.71 9.35
N ASP A 124 1.26 -13.54 9.93
CA ASP A 124 0.30 -12.44 10.09
C ASP A 124 -0.21 -11.94 8.73
N LEU A 125 0.69 -11.76 7.76
CA LEU A 125 0.31 -11.35 6.41
C LEU A 125 -0.53 -12.42 5.69
N SER A 126 -0.23 -13.70 5.90
CA SER A 126 -1.02 -14.79 5.30
C SER A 126 -2.44 -14.82 5.89
N ALA A 127 -2.56 -14.70 7.22
CA ALA A 127 -3.85 -14.65 7.90
C ALA A 127 -4.69 -13.45 7.44
N TYR A 128 -4.06 -12.29 7.21
CA TYR A 128 -4.76 -11.11 6.68
C TYR A 128 -5.39 -11.37 5.30
N LEU A 129 -4.67 -12.06 4.40
CA LEU A 129 -5.19 -12.41 3.07
C LEU A 129 -6.41 -13.33 3.16
N GLU A 130 -6.32 -14.35 4.01
CA GLU A 130 -7.39 -15.35 4.23
C GLU A 130 -8.68 -14.70 4.77
N GLN A 131 -8.56 -13.73 5.68
CA GLN A 131 -9.72 -12.99 6.20
C GLN A 131 -10.46 -12.22 5.10
N GLY A 132 -9.73 -11.63 4.15
CA GLY A 132 -10.35 -10.90 3.05
C GLY A 132 -10.95 -11.82 1.98
N GLU A 133 -10.53 -13.08 1.86
CA GLU A 133 -11.19 -14.07 0.99
C GLU A 133 -12.52 -14.55 1.60
N ASN A 134 -12.56 -14.76 2.92
CA ASN A 134 -13.77 -15.20 3.63
C ASN A 134 -14.89 -14.15 3.69
N ASN A 135 -14.58 -12.88 3.39
CA ASN A 135 -15.57 -11.78 3.35
C ASN A 135 -16.16 -11.53 1.93
N THR A 136 -15.81 -12.35 0.93
CA THR A 136 -16.24 -12.14 -0.47
C THR A 136 -17.62 -12.72 -0.82
N TYR A 137 -18.33 -13.35 0.13
CA TYR A 137 -19.70 -13.87 -0.10
C TYR A 137 -20.83 -12.99 0.43
N GLY A 138 -20.57 -11.74 0.83
CA GLY A 138 -21.68 -10.87 1.24
C GLY A 138 -21.27 -9.43 1.46
N VAL A 139 -21.28 -8.61 0.41
CA VAL A 139 -21.96 -7.30 0.35
C VAL A 139 -21.74 -6.69 -1.04
N GLY A 140 -22.85 -6.44 -1.74
CA GLY A 140 -22.86 -5.66 -2.97
C GLY A 140 -22.42 -4.22 -2.70
N PHE A 141 -21.27 -3.84 -3.23
CA PHE A 141 -20.83 -2.45 -3.26
C PHE A 141 -21.63 -1.74 -4.36
N SER A 142 -22.77 -1.14 -3.99
CA SER A 142 -23.43 -0.16 -4.84
C SER A 142 -22.52 1.07 -4.92
N SER A 143 -21.93 1.28 -6.10
CA SER A 143 -21.08 2.43 -6.39
C SER A 143 -21.88 3.72 -6.15
N PRO A 144 -21.36 4.71 -5.39
CA PRO A 144 -21.95 6.04 -5.39
C PRO A 144 -21.70 6.66 -6.76
N VAL A 145 -22.79 6.97 -7.47
CA VAL A 145 -22.76 7.78 -8.69
C VAL A 145 -22.24 9.16 -8.30
N LEU A 146 -21.06 9.51 -8.81
CA LEU A 146 -20.57 10.89 -8.80
C LEU A 146 -21.51 11.72 -9.67
N THR A 147 -22.39 12.51 -9.06
CA THR A 147 -23.16 13.52 -9.79
C THR A 147 -22.25 14.71 -10.07
N ASP A 148 -22.00 14.95 -11.35
CA ASP A 148 -21.25 16.07 -11.91
C ASP A 148 -22.00 17.40 -11.65
N PRO A 149 -21.42 18.38 -10.94
CA PRO A 149 -22.05 19.67 -10.68
C PRO A 149 -21.71 20.69 -11.77
N THR A 150 -22.08 20.42 -13.03
CA THR A 150 -22.01 21.43 -14.10
C THR A 150 -23.19 21.31 -15.08
N ASN A 151 -24.40 21.67 -14.63
CA ASN A 151 -25.47 22.05 -15.54
C ASN A 151 -26.29 23.20 -14.93
N THR A 152 -25.74 24.40 -14.97
CA THR A 152 -26.50 25.64 -14.83
C THR A 152 -27.23 25.87 -16.15
N GLY A 153 -28.54 25.67 -16.13
CA GLY A 153 -29.43 25.98 -17.23
C GLY A 153 -29.34 27.44 -17.67
N GLY A 154 -29.33 27.62 -18.99
CA GLY A 154 -29.68 28.86 -19.66
C GLY A 154 -30.82 28.54 -20.62
N GLU A 155 -32.05 28.63 -20.11
CA GLU A 155 -33.25 28.70 -20.95
C GLU A 155 -33.32 30.09 -21.64
N LYS A 156 -34.04 30.09 -22.76
CA LYS A 156 -34.23 31.20 -23.69
C LYS A 156 -35.02 32.37 -23.10
#